data_AF-A0A1I1WW56-F1
#
_entry.id   AF-A0A1I1WW56-F1
#
_cell.length_a   1.000
_cell.length_b   1.000
_cell.length_c   1.000
_cell.angle_alpha   90.00
_cell.angle_beta   90.00
_cell.angle_gamma   90.00
#
_symmetry.space_group_name_H-M   'P 1'
#
loop_
_entity.id
_entity.type
_entity.pdbx_description
1 polymer ?
#
loop_
_entity_poly.entity_id
_entity_poly.type
_entity_poly.pdbx_seq_one_letter_code
_entity_poly.pdbx_strand_id
1 'polypeptide(L)'
;MNIVLGIGTLAVTALLFAYAYGAHRRPVPSRWTRVPALSMLTCVAFTLMGPVGLGFLVTAALSPARELATTSVIGLVIAAALALMAVISCPLLVRPARKTSARAGEVAADNANAAPSIAAAVA
;
A
#
# COMPACT_ATOMS: atom_id res chain seq x y z
N MET A 1 12.24 -14.44 -17.08
CA MET A 1 10.80 -14.60 -16.70
C MET A 1 10.52 -14.25 -15.23
N ASN A 2 11.52 -14.35 -14.34
CA ASN A 2 11.35 -14.05 -12.92
C ASN A 2 11.11 -12.56 -12.65
N ILE A 3 11.68 -11.67 -13.48
CA ILE A 3 11.46 -10.21 -13.37
C ILE A 3 9.98 -9.86 -13.51
N VAL A 4 9.31 -10.42 -14.52
CA VAL A 4 7.89 -10.14 -14.80
C VAL A 4 7.00 -10.63 -13.65
N LEU A 5 7.30 -11.84 -13.14
CA LEU A 5 6.57 -12.41 -12.00
C LEU A 5 6.82 -11.64 -10.71
N GLY A 6 8.07 -11.24 -10.43
CA GLY A 6 8.43 -10.44 -9.26
C GLY A 6 7.77 -9.06 -9.28
N ILE A 7 7.84 -8.35 -10.40
CA ILE A 7 7.20 -7.03 -10.55
C ILE A 7 5.68 -7.15 -10.51
N GLY A 8 5.10 -8.15 -11.18
CA GLY A 8 3.65 -8.37 -11.19
C GLY A 8 3.11 -8.68 -9.80
N THR A 9 3.75 -9.59 -9.07
CA THR A 9 3.35 -9.94 -7.70
C THR A 9 3.50 -8.76 -6.74
N LEU A 10 4.58 -7.98 -6.82
CA LEU A 10 4.74 -6.77 -6.01
C LEU A 10 3.72 -5.69 -6.37
N ALA A 11 3.45 -5.45 -7.65
CA ALA A 11 2.45 -4.48 -8.10
C ALA A 11 1.05 -4.84 -7.56
N VAL A 12 0.65 -6.10 -7.67
CA VAL A 12 -0.63 -6.60 -7.11
C VAL A 12 -0.66 -6.44 -5.60
N THR A 13 0.42 -6.82 -4.91
CA THR A 13 0.54 -6.69 -3.45
C THR A 13 0.41 -5.23 -3.01
N ALA A 14 1.09 -4.31 -3.69
CA ALA A 14 1.05 -2.88 -3.39
C ALA A 14 -0.34 -2.27 -3.63
N LEU A 15 -1.00 -2.62 -4.75
CA LEU A 15 -2.35 -2.17 -5.07
C LEU A 15 -3.38 -2.67 -4.05
N LEU A 16 -3.32 -3.97 -3.72
CA LEU A 16 -4.17 -4.58 -2.71
C LEU A 16 -3.93 -3.95 -1.34
N PHE A 17 -2.67 -3.67 -0.98
CA PHE A 17 -2.34 -3.02 0.28
C PHE A 17 -2.89 -1.59 0.32
N ALA A 18 -2.67 -0.79 -0.72
CA ALA A 18 -3.19 0.56 -0.83
C ALA A 18 -4.73 0.58 -0.75
N TYR A 19 -5.40 -0.37 -1.42
CA TYR A 19 -6.84 -0.55 -1.32
C TYR A 19 -7.30 -0.92 0.09
N ALA A 20 -6.68 -1.93 0.72
CA ALA A 20 -7.02 -2.38 2.07
C ALA A 20 -6.77 -1.28 3.11
N TYR A 21 -5.65 -0.56 2.99
CA TYR A 21 -5.32 0.59 3.83
C TYR A 21 -6.37 1.70 3.68
N GLY A 22 -6.72 2.07 2.44
CA GLY A 22 -7.79 3.03 2.15
C GLY A 22 -9.14 2.58 2.72
N ALA A 23 -9.46 1.28 2.62
CA ALA A 23 -10.70 0.72 3.12
C ALA A 23 -10.85 0.77 4.64
N HIS A 24 -9.75 0.65 5.39
CA HIS A 24 -9.74 0.72 6.86
C HIS A 24 -9.70 2.17 7.38
N ARG A 25 -9.02 3.08 6.67
CA ARG A 25 -8.76 4.47 7.13
C ARG A 25 -9.76 5.51 6.59
N ARG A 26 -10.74 5.09 5.80
CA ARG A 26 -11.78 5.99 5.28
C ARG A 26 -12.79 6.39 6.38
N PRO A 27 -13.47 7.55 6.27
CA PRO A 27 -14.38 8.05 7.31
C PRO A 27 -15.56 7.12 7.60
N VAL A 28 -16.07 6.44 6.57
CA VAL A 28 -17.12 5.42 6.68
C VAL A 28 -16.51 4.08 6.25
N PRO A 29 -16.12 3.19 7.18
CA PRO A 29 -15.38 1.97 6.86
C PRO A 29 -16.18 1.03 5.95
N SER A 30 -15.45 0.19 5.19
CA SER A 30 -16.08 -0.78 4.29
C SER A 30 -16.94 -1.78 5.06
N ARG A 31 -17.97 -2.31 4.40
CA ARG A 31 -18.73 -3.43 4.99
C ARG A 31 -17.83 -4.65 5.22
N TRP A 32 -16.88 -4.91 4.32
CA TRP A 32 -15.96 -6.04 4.44
C TRP A 32 -14.92 -5.87 5.56
N THR A 33 -14.50 -4.64 5.88
CA THR A 33 -13.53 -4.39 6.97
C THR A 33 -14.14 -4.56 8.36
N ARG A 34 -15.46 -4.77 8.45
CA ARG A 34 -16.15 -5.10 9.71
C ARG A 34 -16.05 -6.59 10.06
N VAL A 35 -15.62 -7.43 9.11
CA VAL A 35 -15.48 -8.88 9.31
C VAL A 35 -14.01 -9.16 9.68
N PRO A 36 -13.70 -9.51 10.94
CA PRO A 36 -12.31 -9.68 11.39
C PRO A 36 -11.54 -10.75 10.60
N ALA A 37 -12.25 -11.82 10.20
CA ALA A 37 -11.67 -12.90 9.39
C ALA A 37 -11.17 -12.41 8.02
N LEU A 38 -11.87 -11.46 7.38
CA LEU A 38 -11.44 -10.90 6.10
C LEU A 38 -10.20 -10.02 6.27
N SER A 39 -10.13 -9.22 7.33
CA SER A 39 -8.94 -8.42 7.64
C SER A 39 -7.71 -9.31 7.93
N MET A 40 -7.88 -10.38 8.72
CA MET A 40 -6.80 -11.36 8.95
C MET A 40 -6.36 -12.03 7.65
N LEU A 41 -7.30 -12.46 6.80
CA LEU A 41 -6.99 -13.07 5.50
C LEU A 41 -6.16 -12.12 4.63
N THR A 42 -6.54 -10.83 4.56
CA THR A 42 -5.76 -9.85 3.80
C THR A 42 -4.35 -9.66 4.37
N CYS A 43 -4.20 -9.66 5.69
CA CYS A 43 -2.89 -9.57 6.34
C CYS A 43 -2.00 -10.76 5.97
N VAL A 44 -2.51 -11.98 6.13
CA VAL A 44 -1.80 -13.22 5.76
C VAL A 44 -1.42 -13.22 4.29
N ALA A 45 -2.32 -12.82 3.40
CA ALA A 45 -2.04 -12.72 1.97
C ALA A 45 -0.88 -11.75 1.68
N PHE A 46 -0.82 -10.59 2.35
CA PHE A 46 0.30 -9.65 2.21
C PHE A 46 1.61 -10.20 2.74
N THR A 47 1.58 -10.84 3.91
CA THR A 47 2.77 -11.45 4.52
C THR A 47 3.36 -12.55 3.66
N LEU A 48 2.54 -13.25 2.87
CA LEU A 48 3.01 -14.29 1.95
C LEU A 48 3.42 -13.74 0.58
N MET A 49 2.66 -12.83 -0.02
CA MET A 49 2.95 -12.34 -1.37
C MET A 49 4.15 -11.37 -1.41
N GLY A 50 4.35 -10.56 -0.38
CA GLY A 50 5.45 -9.59 -0.32
C GLY A 50 6.84 -10.24 -0.44
N PRO A 51 7.20 -11.20 0.44
CA PRO A 51 8.48 -11.89 0.38
C PRO A 51 8.66 -12.70 -0.91
N VAL A 52 7.59 -13.29 -1.45
CA VAL A 52 7.64 -14.04 -2.72
C VAL A 52 8.02 -13.12 -3.87
N GLY A 53 7.37 -11.96 -4.00
CA GLY A 53 7.70 -10.99 -5.04
C GLY A 53 9.12 -10.44 -4.90
N LEU A 54 9.55 -10.16 -3.66
CA LEU A 54 10.92 -9.75 -3.37
C LEU A 54 11.94 -10.84 -3.74
N GLY A 55 11.64 -12.10 -3.40
CA GLY A 55 12.48 -13.26 -3.70
C GLY A 55 12.74 -13.40 -5.20
N PHE A 56 11.70 -13.31 -6.04
CA PHE A 56 11.86 -13.33 -7.49
C PHE A 56 12.71 -12.17 -8.02
N LEU A 57 12.61 -10.98 -7.41
CA LEU A 57 13.41 -9.83 -7.78
C LEU A 57 14.88 -9.99 -7.41
N VAL A 58 15.16 -10.57 -6.23
CA VAL A 58 16.53 -10.91 -5.80
C VAL A 58 17.12 -11.99 -6.72
N THR A 59 16.37 -13.05 -7.03
CA THR A 59 16.84 -14.09 -7.97
C THR A 59 17.15 -13.50 -9.34
N ALA A 60 16.32 -12.59 -9.84
CA ALA A 60 16.58 -11.89 -11.08
C ALA A 60 17.83 -11.00 -11.02
N ALA A 61 18.03 -10.28 -9.91
CA ALA A 61 19.20 -9.43 -9.71
C ALA A 61 20.51 -10.24 -9.61
N LEU A 62 20.45 -11.45 -9.05
CA LEU A 62 21.60 -12.36 -8.95
C LEU A 62 21.94 -13.07 -10.27
N SER A 63 21.05 -13.05 -11.26
CA SER A 63 21.26 -13.73 -12.55
C SER A 63 20.82 -12.90 -13.76
N PRO A 64 21.37 -11.68 -13.93
CA PRO A 64 20.88 -10.71 -14.91
C PRO A 64 21.06 -11.17 -16.36
N ALA A 65 22.17 -11.85 -16.68
CA ALA A 65 22.41 -12.36 -18.04
C ALA A 65 21.41 -13.45 -18.45
N ARG A 66 21.00 -14.31 -17.50
CA ARG A 66 20.00 -15.37 -17.72
C ARG A 66 18.60 -14.78 -17.87
N GLU A 67 18.29 -13.76 -17.09
CA GLU A 67 17.02 -13.05 -17.22
C GLU A 67 16.94 -12.26 -18.53
N LEU A 68 18.01 -11.57 -18.97
CA LEU A 68 18.02 -10.88 -20.27
C LEU A 68 17.86 -11.84 -21.44
N ALA A 69 18.49 -13.02 -21.37
CA ALA A 69 18.40 -14.04 -22.42
C ALA A 69 17.01 -14.68 -22.54
N THR A 70 16.24 -14.73 -21.43
CA THR A 70 14.94 -15.42 -21.37
C THR A 70 13.75 -14.46 -21.36
N THR A 71 13.98 -13.16 -21.17
CA THR A 71 12.92 -12.16 -21.07
C THR A 71 12.68 -11.54 -22.44
N SER A 72 11.47 -11.76 -22.98
CA SER A 72 11.05 -11.10 -24.20
C SER A 72 10.83 -9.60 -23.96
N VAL A 73 11.04 -8.79 -25.00
CA VAL A 73 10.75 -7.34 -24.97
C VAL A 73 9.31 -7.08 -24.53
N ILE A 74 8.36 -7.91 -24.99
CA ILE A 74 6.95 -7.85 -24.60
C ILE A 74 6.79 -8.05 -23.08
N GLY A 75 7.49 -9.02 -22.48
CA GLY A 75 7.46 -9.25 -21.04
C GLY A 75 7.99 -8.06 -20.23
N LEU A 76 9.04 -7.40 -20.74
CA LEU A 76 9.59 -6.19 -20.11
C LEU A 76 8.60 -5.02 -20.16
N VAL A 77 7.93 -4.82 -21.30
CA VAL A 77 6.90 -3.78 -21.47
C VAL A 77 5.72 -4.02 -20.53
N ILE A 78 5.26 -5.27 -20.40
CA ILE A 78 4.19 -5.63 -19.47
C ILE A 78 4.60 -5.34 -18.02
N ALA A 79 5.82 -5.73 -17.62
CA ALA A 79 6.32 -5.47 -16.27
C ALA A 79 6.42 -3.96 -15.98
N ALA A 80 6.93 -3.18 -16.93
CA ALA A 80 7.00 -1.73 -16.82
C ALA A 80 5.60 -1.09 -16.72
N ALA A 81 4.64 -1.55 -17.53
CA ALA A 81 3.25 -1.08 -17.48
C ALA A 81 2.59 -1.40 -16.13
N LEU A 82 2.78 -2.61 -15.59
CA LEU A 82 2.25 -2.99 -14.27
C LEU A 82 2.87 -2.17 -13.14
N ALA A 83 4.18 -1.95 -13.18
CA ALA A 83 4.86 -1.10 -12.20
C ALA A 83 4.35 0.34 -12.26
N LEU A 84 4.21 0.91 -13.46
CA LEU A 84 3.70 2.26 -13.65
C LEU A 84 2.25 2.39 -13.16
N MET A 85 1.40 1.43 -13.49
CA MET A 85 0.02 1.36 -13.00
C MET A 85 -0.04 1.30 -11.48
N ALA A 86 0.83 0.52 -10.83
CA ALA A 86 0.91 0.48 -9.37
C ALA A 86 1.34 1.82 -8.77
N VAL A 87 2.38 2.45 -9.32
CA VAL A 87 2.89 3.76 -8.88
C VAL A 87 1.82 4.86 -9.00
N ILE A 88 1.04 4.86 -10.08
CA ILE A 88 -0.01 5.85 -10.32
C ILE A 88 -1.25 5.57 -9.45
N SER A 89 -1.64 4.31 -9.30
CA SER A 89 -2.89 3.95 -8.63
C SER A 89 -2.78 3.97 -7.11
N CYS A 90 -1.61 3.60 -6.54
CA CYS A 90 -1.36 3.64 -5.10
C CYS A 90 -1.69 4.98 -4.44
N PRO A 91 -1.19 6.15 -4.89
CA PRO A 91 -1.53 7.42 -4.29
C PRO A 91 -3.03 7.74 -4.43
N LEU A 92 -3.68 7.35 -5.53
CA LEU A 92 -5.12 7.53 -5.71
C LEU A 92 -5.94 6.72 -4.70
N LEU A 93 -5.55 5.47 -4.45
CA LEU A 93 -6.20 4.57 -3.50
C LEU A 93 -5.98 5.00 -2.03
N VAL A 94 -4.86 5.64 -1.72
CA VAL A 94 -4.52 6.12 -0.36
C VAL A 94 -5.06 7.53 -0.06
N ARG A 95 -5.41 8.34 -1.08
CA ARG A 95 -5.98 9.69 -0.91
C ARG A 95 -7.14 9.77 0.11
N PRO A 96 -8.14 8.88 0.12
CA PRO A 96 -9.23 8.93 1.08
C PRO A 96 -8.76 8.79 2.53
N ALA A 97 -7.76 7.93 2.78
CA ALA A 97 -7.16 7.73 4.09
C ALA A 97 -6.40 8.99 4.57
N ARG A 98 -5.68 9.65 3.66
CA ARG A 98 -4.93 10.89 3.98
C ARG A 98 -5.85 12.03 4.43
N LYS A 99 -7.02 12.16 3.79
CA LYS A 99 -8.01 13.18 4.17
C LYS A 99 -8.57 12.95 5.58
N THR A 100 -8.78 11.70 5.98
CA THR A 100 -9.20 11.36 7.35
C THR A 100 -8.11 11.68 8.36
N SER A 101 -6.86 11.29 8.10
CA SER A 101 -5.75 11.55 9.02
C SER A 101 -5.44 13.04 9.19
N ALA A 102 -5.54 13.83 8.12
CA ALA A 102 -5.36 15.28 8.19
C ALA A 102 -6.43 15.93 9.10
N ARG A 103 -7.70 15.56 8.91
CA ARG A 103 -8.80 16.07 9.74
C ARG A 103 -8.70 15.64 11.20
N ALA A 104 -8.24 14.42 11.47
CA ALA A 104 -8.00 13.96 12.84
C ALA A 104 -6.85 14.72 13.52
N GLY A 105 -5.79 15.06 12.77
CA GLY A 105 -4.68 15.89 13.28
C GLY A 105 -5.10 17.33 13.59
N GLU A 106 -5.98 17.91 12.78
CA GLU A 106 -6.53 19.25 12.98
C GLU A 106 -7.38 19.34 14.26
N VAL A 107 -8.29 18.38 14.48
CA VAL A 107 -9.08 18.30 15.73
C VAL A 107 -8.18 18.08 16.96
N ALA A 108 -7.11 17.29 16.82
CA ALA A 108 -6.15 17.10 17.92
C ALA A 108 -5.37 18.39 18.23
N ALA A 109 -5.00 19.17 17.21
CA ALA A 109 -4.33 20.46 17.36
C ALA A 109 -5.26 21.52 18.00
N ASP A 110 -6.53 21.57 17.59
CA ASP A 110 -7.53 22.46 18.19
C ASP A 110 -7.75 22.14 19.67
N ASN A 111 -7.87 20.85 20.02
CA ASN A 111 -8.02 20.43 21.42
C ASN A 111 -6.77 20.74 22.26
N ALA A 112 -5.56 20.60 21.68
CA ALA A 112 -4.32 20.96 22.36
C ALA A 112 -4.20 22.47 22.60
N ASN A 113 -4.68 23.29 21.65
CA ASN A 113 -4.70 24.75 21.76
C ASN A 113 -5.83 25.28 22.68
N ALA A 114 -6.87 24.48 22.95
CA ALA A 114 -7.92 24.81 23.93
C ALA A 114 -7.52 24.49 25.39
N ALA A 115 -6.54 23.61 25.61
CA ALA A 115 -6.04 23.27 26.94
C ALA A 115 -5.37 24.42 27.74
N PRO A 116 -4.58 25.34 27.14
CA PRO A 116 -3.92 26.41 27.91
C PRO A 116 -4.88 27.51 28.41
N SER A 117 -6.08 27.67 27.84
CA SER A 117 -7.00 28.76 28.26
C SER A 117 -7.80 28.45 29.53
N ILE A 118 -7.92 27.17 29.93
CA ILE A 118 -8.63 26.78 31.17
C ILE A 118 -7.72 26.98 32.39
N ALA A 119 -6.41 26.78 32.25
CA ALA A 119 -5.45 26.97 33.34
C ALA A 119 -5.24 28.45 33.73
N ALA A 120 -5.45 29.38 32.80
CA ALA A 120 -5.31 30.82 33.04
C ALA A 120 -6.57 31.50 33.62
N ALA A 121 -7.73 30.83 33.62
CA ALA A 121 -9.00 31.38 34.10
C ALA A 121 -9.32 31.03 35.57
N VAL A 122 -8.41 30.31 36.26
CA VAL A 122 -8.58 29.82 37.65
C VAL A 122 -7.50 30.39 38.59
N ALA A 123 -6.74 31.40 38.16
CA ALA A 123 -5.80 32.16 38.98
C ALA A 123 -6.34 33.55 39.28
#